data_AF-A0A7W8S6A7-F1
#
_entry.id   AF-A0A7W8S6A7-F1
#
_cell.length_a   1.000
_cell.length_b   1.000
_cell.length_c   1.000
_cell.angle_alpha   90.00
_cell.angle_beta   90.00
_cell.angle_gamma   90.00
#
_symmetry.space_group_name_H-M   'P 1'
#
loop_
_entity.id
_entity.type
_entity.pdbx_description
1 polymer ?
#
loop_
_entity_poly.entity_id
_entity_poly.type
_entity_poly.pdbx_seq_one_letter_code
_entity_poly.pdbx_strand_id
1 'polypeptide(L)'
;MEEALYDVPLYREFAGLDGGMVRLPDESTILRFRHLLETHGLAVQMLALVNEILTEKGLMLKAGSAVDATLIAAPSSTKEWLRHA
;
A
#
# COMPACT_ATOMS: atom_id res chain seq x y z
N MET A 1 -2.23 -5.56 6.60
CA MET A 1 -1.22 -4.75 5.89
C MET A 1 0.18 -5.02 6.42
N GLU A 2 0.37 -5.03 7.75
CA GLU A 2 1.62 -5.55 8.36
C GLU A 2 1.95 -6.96 7.89
N GLU A 3 1.02 -7.91 8.03
CA GLU A 3 1.20 -9.31 7.59
C GLU A 3 1.69 -9.44 6.15
N ALA A 4 1.25 -8.56 5.25
CA ALA A 4 1.66 -8.58 3.85
C ALA A 4 3.17 -8.33 3.67
N LEU A 5 3.79 -7.53 4.54
CA LEU A 5 5.25 -7.35 4.54
C LEU A 5 5.98 -8.62 5.00
N TYR A 6 5.38 -9.45 5.86
CA TYR A 6 5.94 -10.74 6.25
C TYR A 6 5.74 -11.79 5.16
N ASP A 7 4.50 -11.93 4.69
CA ASP A 7 4.05 -13.00 3.79
C ASP A 7 4.56 -12.86 2.36
N VAL A 8 4.77 -11.61 1.90
CA VAL A 8 5.14 -11.32 0.51
C VAL A 8 6.48 -10.57 0.48
N PRO A 9 7.61 -11.28 0.27
CA PRO A 9 8.94 -10.65 0.22
C PRO A 9 9.04 -9.51 -0.79
N LEU A 10 8.32 -9.60 -1.91
CA LEU A 10 8.26 -8.55 -2.93
C LEU A 10 7.79 -7.20 -2.36
N TYR A 11 6.88 -7.18 -1.39
CA TYR A 11 6.44 -5.92 -0.77
C TYR A 11 7.53 -5.29 0.10
N ARG A 12 8.40 -6.09 0.71
CA ARG A 12 9.57 -5.57 1.44
C ARG A 12 10.59 -4.98 0.50
N GLU A 13 10.93 -5.70 -0.56
CA GLU A 13 11.86 -5.22 -1.59
C GLU A 13 11.33 -3.93 -2.24
N PHE A 14 10.05 -3.91 -2.63
CA PHE A 14 9.40 -2.72 -3.20
C PHE A 14 9.43 -1.53 -2.24
N ALA A 15 9.21 -1.76 -0.94
CA ALA A 15 9.27 -0.71 0.08
C ALA A 15 10.70 -0.39 0.56
N GLY A 16 11.73 -1.05 0.03
CA GLY A 16 13.13 -0.88 0.46
C GLY A 16 13.40 -1.33 1.90
N LEU A 17 12.63 -2.29 2.41
CA LEU A 17 12.70 -2.83 3.78
C LEU A 17 13.54 -4.12 3.86
N ASP A 18 14.08 -4.61 2.75
CA ASP A 18 14.86 -5.85 2.64
C ASP A 18 16.33 -5.72 3.08
N GLY A 19 16.87 -4.50 3.16
CA GLY A 19 18.27 -4.17 3.45
C GLY A 19 18.76 -4.37 4.90
N GLY A 20 18.25 -5.36 5.64
CA GLY A 20 18.73 -5.68 6.99
C GLY A 20 18.03 -4.93 8.13
N MET A 21 16.78 -4.51 7.94
CA MET A 21 15.97 -4.02 9.04
C MET A 21 15.80 -5.11 10.11
N VAL A 22 16.13 -4.77 11.36
CA VAL A 22 15.98 -5.68 12.52
C VAL A 22 14.51 -5.97 12.84
N ARG A 23 13.59 -5.07 12.46
CA ARG A 23 12.15 -5.20 12.70
C ARG A 23 11.36 -4.51 11.58
N LEU A 24 10.37 -5.19 11.02
CA LEU A 24 9.43 -4.58 10.07
C LEU A 24 8.49 -3.60 10.80
N PRO A 25 7.93 -2.60 10.09
CA PRO A 25 6.92 -1.72 10.65
C PRO A 25 5.71 -2.51 11.15
N ASP A 26 5.34 -2.30 12.41
CA ASP A 26 4.11 -2.87 12.96
C ASP A 26 2.86 -2.12 12.49
N GLU A 27 1.68 -2.70 12.74
CA GLU A 27 0.38 -2.13 12.37
C GLU A 27 0.24 -0.66 12.76
N SER A 28 0.69 -0.31 13.97
CA SER A 28 0.62 1.07 14.49
C SER A 28 1.50 2.04 13.69
N THR A 29 2.68 1.59 13.29
CA THR A 29 3.64 2.36 12.50
C THR A 29 3.10 2.58 11.09
N ILE A 30 2.54 1.54 10.50
CA ILE A 30 1.90 1.58 9.18
C ILE A 30 0.69 2.53 9.20
N LEU A 31 -0.15 2.45 10.23
CA LEU A 31 -1.33 3.32 10.37
C LEU A 31 -0.93 4.80 10.51
N ARG A 32 0.08 5.10 11.33
CA ARG A 32 0.61 6.46 11.46
C ARG A 32 1.14 7.01 10.15
N PHE A 33 1.85 6.18 9.37
CA PHE A 33 2.33 6.58 8.05
C PHE A 33 1.17 6.90 7.10
N ARG A 34 0.13 6.06 7.07
CA ARG A 34 -1.09 6.33 6.30
C ARG A 34 -1.72 7.67 6.68
N HIS A 35 -1.88 7.96 7.97
CA HIS A 35 -2.45 9.23 8.43
C HIS A 35 -1.61 10.44 8.05
N LEU A 36 -0.28 10.32 8.02
CA LEU A 36 0.59 11.37 7.50
C LEU A 36 0.32 11.62 6.01
N LEU A 37 0.20 10.57 5.20
CA LEU A 37 -0.12 10.71 3.78
C LEU A 37 -1.50 11.34 3.56
N GLU A 38 -2.49 10.97 4.37
CA GLU A 38 -3.85 11.53 4.32
C GLU A 38 -3.86 13.01 4.71
N THR A 39 -3.18 13.37 5.81
CA THR A 39 -3.09 14.75 6.31
C THR A 39 -2.50 15.69 5.26
N HIS A 40 -1.53 15.20 4.48
CA HIS A 40 -0.87 15.98 3.44
C HIS A 40 -1.47 15.77 2.04
N GLY A 41 -2.53 14.96 1.90
CA GLY A 41 -3.14 14.66 0.61
C GLY A 41 -2.18 13.97 -0.39
N LEU A 42 -1.16 13.29 0.10
CA LEU A 42 -0.07 12.71 -0.71
C LEU A 42 -0.43 11.34 -1.26
N ALA A 43 -1.31 10.58 -0.61
CA ALA A 43 -1.64 9.21 -1.02
C ALA A 43 -2.11 9.12 -2.49
N VAL A 44 -3.03 10.00 -2.88
CA VAL A 44 -3.59 10.04 -4.24
C VAL A 44 -2.54 10.51 -5.26
N GLN A 45 -1.74 11.51 -4.90
CA GLN A 45 -0.69 12.05 -5.77
C GLN A 45 0.43 11.02 -6.02
N MET A 46 0.86 10.31 -4.97
CA MET A 46 1.84 9.23 -5.08
C MET A 46 1.32 8.10 -5.97
N LEU A 47 0.07 7.68 -5.79
CA LEU A 47 -0.53 6.63 -6.63
C LEU A 47 -0.62 7.07 -8.10
N ALA A 48 -0.99 8.33 -8.36
CA ALA A 48 -1.04 8.88 -9.72
C ALA A 48 0.35 8.85 -10.38
N LEU A 49 1.38 9.29 -9.68
CA LEU A 49 2.76 9.27 -10.17
C LEU A 49 3.26 7.84 -10.43
N VAL A 50 2.96 6.90 -9.53
CA VAL A 50 3.32 5.49 -9.73
C VAL A 50 2.65 4.94 -11.00
N ASN A 51 1.37 5.22 -11.20
CA ASN A 51 0.64 4.80 -12.41
C ASN A 51 1.20 5.45 -13.68
N GLU A 52 1.62 6.71 -13.62
CA GLU A 52 2.27 7.41 -14.74
C GLU A 52 3.58 6.71 -15.12
N ILE A 53 4.47 6.46 -14.14
CA ILE A 53 5.74 5.74 -14.37
C ILE A 53 5.49 4.34 -14.94
N LEU A 54 4.50 3.61 -14.42
CA LEU A 54 4.14 2.28 -14.93
C LEU A 54 3.60 2.36 -16.37
N THR A 55 2.84 3.40 -16.69
CA THR A 55 2.31 3.64 -18.05
C THR A 55 3.45 3.92 -19.02
N GLU A 56 4.37 4.81 -18.67
CA GLU A 56 5.54 5.15 -19.49
C GLU A 56 6.42 3.92 -19.76
N LYS A 57 6.55 3.03 -18.78
CA LYS A 57 7.31 1.78 -18.92
C LYS A 57 6.54 0.68 -19.66
N GLY A 58 5.29 0.91 -20.05
CA GLY A 58 4.43 -0.11 -20.66
C GLY A 58 4.06 -1.25 -19.71
N LEU A 59 4.17 -1.03 -18.40
CA LEU A 59 3.89 -2.00 -17.32
C LEU A 59 2.48 -1.84 -16.75
N MET A 60 1.75 -0.79 -17.12
CA MET A 60 0.36 -0.62 -16.71
C MET A 60 -0.56 -1.57 -17.48
N LEU A 61 -1.27 -2.42 -16.75
CA LEU A 61 -2.23 -3.36 -17.31
C LEU A 61 -3.47 -2.60 -17.75
N LYS A 62 -3.62 -2.40 -19.06
CA LYS A 62 -4.85 -1.88 -19.64
C LYS A 62 -5.88 -3.01 -19.62
N ALA A 63 -7.09 -2.72 -19.13
CA ALA A 63 -8.21 -3.67 -19.13
C ALA A 63 -8.35 -4.31 -20.54
N GLY A 64 -7.92 -5.57 -20.67
CA GLY A 64 -7.70 -6.25 -21.96
C GLY A 64 -6.42 -7.08 -22.03
N SER A 65 -5.42 -6.80 -21.20
CA SER A 65 -4.30 -7.71 -20.91
C SER A 65 -4.44 -8.14 -19.45
N ALA A 66 -5.01 -9.33 -19.25
CA ALA A 66 -5.29 -9.85 -17.91
C ALA A 66 -3.98 -10.23 -17.20
N VAL A 67 -3.53 -9.35 -16.31
CA VAL A 67 -2.80 -9.77 -15.11
C VAL A 67 -3.66 -9.34 -13.94
N ASP A 68 -4.02 -10.31 -13.11
CA ASP A 68 -4.92 -10.14 -11.99
C ASP A 68 -4.24 -9.31 -10.89
N ALA A 69 -4.43 -7.99 -10.91
CA ALA A 69 -4.02 -7.09 -9.84
C ALA A 69 -5.29 -6.56 -9.16
N THR A 70 -5.81 -7.32 -8.21
CA THR A 70 -6.89 -6.85 -7.33
C THR A 70 -6.33 -5.78 -6.39
N LEU A 71 -6.62 -4.52 -6.70
CA LEU A 71 -6.36 -3.38 -5.80
C LEU A 71 -7.41 -3.41 -4.67
N ILE A 72 -7.03 -3.94 -3.50
CA ILE A 72 -7.90 -3.90 -2.32
C ILE A 72 -7.94 -2.46 -1.81
N ALA A 73 -9.07 -1.78 -2.01
CA ALA A 73 -9.36 -0.52 -1.35
C ALA A 73 -9.43 -0.77 0.16
N ALA A 74 -8.48 -0.25 0.91
CA ALA A 74 -8.55 -0.25 2.36
C ALA A 74 -9.69 0.67 2.81
N PRO A 75 -10.57 0.25 3.73
CA PRO A 75 -11.64 1.09 4.25
C PRO A 75 -11.10 2.45 4.72
N SER A 76 -11.87 3.51 4.49
CA SER A 76 -11.62 4.82 5.08
C SER A 76 -11.62 4.68 6.60
N SER A 77 -10.58 5.20 7.24
CA SER A 77 -10.43 5.16 8.69
C SER A 77 -11.51 6.03 9.34
N THR A 78 -12.64 5.42 9.67
CA THR A 78 -13.50 5.89 10.75
C THR A 78 -13.88 4.67 11.57
N LYS A 79 -13.53 4.77 12.84
CA LYS A 79 -13.61 3.74 13.87
C LYS A 79 -15.05 3.22 14.02
N GLU A 80 -15.40 2.11 13.37
CA GLU A 80 -16.55 1.27 13.75
C GLU A 80 -16.05 0.04 14.52
N TRP A 81 -15.63 0.27 15.76
CA TRP A 81 -15.60 -0.79 16.77
C TRP A 81 -16.65 -0.43 17.81
N LEU A 82 -17.91 -0.68 17.50
CA LEU A 82 -19.01 -0.80 18.47
C LEU A 82 -20.27 -1.26 17.75
N ARG A 83 -20.69 -2.51 18.03
CA ARG A 83 -21.98 -3.20 17.83
C ARG A 83 -21.70 -4.58 17.23
N HIS A 84 -21.79 -5.73 17.89
CA HIS A 84 -22.22 -6.20 19.21
C HIS A 84 -21.34 -7.45 19.48
N ALA A 85 -20.69 -7.60 20.65
CA ALA A 85 -21.22 -8.30 21.83
C ALA A 85 -21.85 -9.66 21.49
#